data_AF-A0A7C4GFE1-F1
#
_entry.id   AF-A0A7C4GFE1-F1
#
_cell.length_a   1.000
_cell.length_b   1.000
_cell.length_c   1.000
_cell.angle_alpha   90.00
_cell.angle_beta   90.00
_cell.angle_gamma   90.00
#
_symmetry.space_group_name_H-M   'P 1'
#
loop_
_entity.id
_entity.type
_entity.pdbx_description
1 polymer ?
#
loop_
_entity_poly.entity_id
_entity_poly.type
_entity_poly.pdbx_seq_one_letter_code
_entity_poly.pdbx_strand_id
1 'polypeptide(L)'
;MTDLPRASRRSRTVCGRARCSCIHTSTSSSAGQSSRQGGKMQNRPQRSPLSGRMNEQQRQSMKRALAGSSSDLIEFARKTGEYLASGNDREKLSVSQIRSVLDDIQRMRTFDENRLQMLRPKLAYAAGRHGGKVRDLHDIVDTAIEMTDAASFRYLRDLVEAIVGYHRYYGGK
;
A
#
# COMPACT_ATOMS: atom_id res chain seq x y z
N MET A 1 -24.49 -24.77 54.42
CA MET A 1 -23.25 -25.07 53.64
C MET A 1 -23.34 -24.18 52.41
N THR A 2 -22.60 -23.10 52.23
CA THR A 2 -21.38 -22.56 52.86
C THR A 2 -21.31 -21.08 52.43
N ASP A 3 -20.88 -20.22 53.37
CA ASP A 3 -20.02 -19.02 53.25
C ASP A 3 -20.14 -18.06 52.04
N LEU A 4 -19.94 -16.74 52.09
CA LEU A 4 -19.68 -15.65 53.05
C LEU A 4 -19.61 -14.37 52.16
N PRO A 5 -19.81 -13.15 52.68
CA PRO A 5 -19.65 -11.90 51.94
C PRO A 5 -18.20 -11.38 52.02
N ARG A 6 -17.75 -10.57 51.05
CA ARG A 6 -16.56 -9.71 51.24
C ARG A 6 -16.54 -8.46 50.36
N ALA A 7 -16.80 -7.33 51.01
CA ALA A 7 -16.33 -6.03 50.57
C ALA A 7 -14.81 -5.93 50.83
N SER A 8 -14.05 -5.33 49.91
CA SER A 8 -12.68 -4.90 50.16
C SER A 8 -12.36 -3.66 49.32
N ARG A 9 -12.48 -2.49 49.98
CA ARG A 9 -11.82 -1.24 49.59
C ARG A 9 -10.30 -1.45 49.51
N ARG A 10 -9.67 -0.98 48.43
CA ARG A 10 -8.24 -0.62 48.40
C ARG A 10 -8.17 0.76 47.75
N SER A 11 -7.95 1.81 48.54
CA SER A 11 -6.66 2.29 49.06
C SER A 11 -5.92 3.11 48.03
N ARG A 12 -5.92 4.42 48.32
CA ARG A 12 -5.14 5.49 47.70
C ARG A 12 -3.65 5.16 47.75
N THR A 13 -2.93 5.51 46.68
CA THR A 13 -1.50 5.74 46.74
C THR A 13 -1.20 7.13 46.21
N VAL A 14 -0.66 7.93 47.11
CA VAL A 14 -0.12 9.28 46.93
C VAL A 14 1.22 9.14 46.21
N CYS A 15 1.41 9.84 45.10
CA CYS A 15 2.72 9.94 44.45
C CYS A 15 3.27 11.35 44.68
N GLY A 16 4.32 11.42 45.50
CA GLY A 16 5.01 12.65 45.88
C GLY A 16 5.81 13.25 44.73
N ARG A 17 5.66 14.56 44.53
CA ARG A 17 6.52 15.37 43.65
C ARG A 17 7.78 15.75 44.41
N ALA A 18 8.92 15.19 43.99
CA ALA A 18 10.23 15.65 44.40
C ALA A 18 10.61 16.95 43.66
N ARG A 19 11.08 17.93 44.43
CA ARG A 19 11.69 19.18 43.95
C ARG A 19 13.14 18.90 43.57
N CYS A 20 13.59 19.37 42.41
CA CYS A 20 15.00 19.58 42.13
C CYS A 20 15.20 21.05 41.74
N SER A 21 15.94 21.74 42.59
CA SER A 21 16.49 23.08 42.38
C SER A 21 18.00 22.90 42.32
N CYS A 22 18.60 23.17 41.16
CA CYS A 22 20.05 23.39 41.04
C CYS A 22 20.27 24.63 40.16
N ILE A 23 21.24 25.41 40.59
CA ILE A 23 21.50 26.81 40.29
C ILE A 23 22.94 26.89 39.75
N HIS A 24 23.18 27.82 38.81
CA HIS A 24 24.48 28.33 38.28
C HIS A 24 25.39 27.28 37.59
N THR A 25 26.24 27.56 36.60
CA THR A 25 27.07 28.73 36.24
C THR A 25 27.36 28.76 34.74
N SER A 26 27.56 29.96 34.20
CA SER A 26 28.10 30.30 32.87
C SER A 26 29.62 30.12 32.75
N THR A 27 30.10 29.59 31.62
CA THR A 27 31.43 29.94 31.05
C THR A 27 31.62 29.49 29.59
N SER A 28 31.80 30.49 28.73
CA SER A 28 32.68 30.64 27.55
C SER A 28 33.40 29.45 26.87
N SER A 29 33.31 29.49 25.53
CA SER A 29 34.43 29.47 24.56
C SER A 29 35.27 28.21 24.38
N SER A 30 35.20 27.60 23.20
CA SER A 30 36.32 27.60 22.22
C SER A 30 36.05 26.63 21.07
N ALA A 31 36.55 27.03 19.91
CA ALA A 31 36.47 26.36 18.63
C ALA A 31 37.12 24.97 18.63
N GLY A 32 36.44 24.00 18.02
CA GLY A 32 36.98 22.69 17.70
C GLY A 32 36.61 22.31 16.27
N GLN A 33 37.57 22.45 15.35
CA GLN A 33 37.52 21.88 14.01
C GLN A 33 37.44 20.35 14.13
N SER A 34 36.43 19.72 13.52
CA SER A 34 36.40 18.27 13.37
C SER A 34 35.96 17.87 11.97
N SER A 35 36.97 17.65 11.14
CA SER A 35 36.93 16.88 9.91
C SER A 35 36.38 15.49 10.21
N ARG A 36 35.16 15.18 9.74
CA ARG A 36 34.63 13.81 9.77
C ARG A 36 33.90 13.43 8.49
N GLN A 37 34.62 12.59 7.75
CA GLN A 37 34.16 11.34 7.15
C GLN A 37 33.15 11.43 5.99
N GLY A 38 33.68 11.07 4.82
CA GLY A 38 32.92 10.74 3.63
C GLY A 38 31.82 9.72 3.94
N GLY A 39 30.61 10.09 3.55
CA GLY A 39 29.45 9.23 3.60
C GLY A 39 29.69 7.99 2.76
N LYS A 40 29.62 6.82 3.39
CA LYS A 40 29.52 5.54 2.68
C LYS A 40 28.28 5.62 1.80
N MET A 41 28.53 5.58 0.49
CA MET A 41 27.52 5.44 -0.55
C MET A 41 26.81 4.09 -0.33
N GLN A 42 25.76 4.10 0.47
CA GLN A 42 24.93 2.93 0.68
C GLN A 42 24.28 2.59 -0.65
N ASN A 43 24.68 1.42 -1.14
CA ASN A 43 24.17 0.76 -2.33
C ASN A 43 22.64 0.84 -2.34
N ARG A 44 22.11 1.76 -3.14
CA ARG A 44 20.66 1.96 -3.30
C ARG A 44 20.14 0.69 -3.97
N PRO A 45 19.27 -0.10 -3.33
CA PRO A 45 18.70 -1.27 -3.99
C PRO A 45 18.07 -0.78 -5.29
N GLN A 46 18.46 -1.43 -6.39
CA GLN A 46 17.90 -1.20 -7.72
C GLN A 46 16.38 -1.15 -7.56
N ARG A 47 15.81 0.04 -7.73
CA ARG A 47 14.37 0.25 -7.59
C ARG A 47 13.72 -0.67 -8.63
N SER A 48 12.89 -1.60 -8.16
CA SER A 48 12.12 -2.47 -9.04
C SER A 48 11.40 -1.61 -10.08
N PRO A 49 11.32 -2.04 -11.36
CA PRO A 49 10.90 -1.22 -12.50
C PRO A 49 9.43 -0.72 -12.48
N LEU A 50 8.75 -0.85 -11.34
CA LEU A 50 7.36 -0.45 -11.11
C LEU A 50 7.23 0.71 -10.11
N SER A 51 8.34 1.28 -9.60
CA SER A 51 8.28 2.44 -8.71
C SER A 51 8.14 3.76 -9.49
N GLY A 52 6.90 4.16 -9.78
CA GLY A 52 6.55 5.50 -10.27
C GLY A 52 6.41 5.61 -11.79
N ARG A 53 5.16 5.84 -12.23
CA ARG A 53 4.68 5.84 -13.63
C ARG A 53 4.95 4.52 -14.36
N MET A 54 3.87 3.83 -14.73
CA MET A 54 3.97 2.74 -15.71
C MET A 54 4.77 3.22 -16.92
N ASN A 55 5.74 2.41 -17.35
CA ASN A 55 6.50 2.72 -18.54
C ASN A 55 5.60 2.59 -19.78
N GLU A 56 6.06 3.15 -20.91
CA GLU A 56 5.27 3.15 -22.14
C GLU A 56 4.90 1.73 -22.60
N GLN A 57 5.82 0.77 -22.45
CA GLN A 57 5.58 -0.62 -22.84
C GLN A 57 4.44 -1.25 -22.01
N GLN A 58 4.43 -1.03 -20.70
CA GLN A 58 3.39 -1.49 -19.78
C GLN A 58 2.04 -0.86 -20.13
N ARG A 59 2.02 0.44 -20.42
CA ARG A 59 0.80 1.16 -20.84
C ARG A 59 0.24 0.59 -22.13
N GLN A 60 1.09 0.28 -23.11
CA GLN A 60 0.66 -0.32 -24.37
C GLN A 60 0.18 -1.77 -24.20
N SER A 61 0.86 -2.58 -23.39
CA SER A 61 0.39 -3.93 -23.06
C SER A 61 -0.96 -3.90 -22.34
N MET A 62 -1.15 -2.99 -21.39
CA MET A 62 -2.45 -2.78 -20.75
C MET A 62 -3.52 -2.37 -21.75
N LYS A 63 -3.21 -1.44 -22.67
CA LYS A 63 -4.15 -1.01 -23.72
C LYS A 63 -4.63 -2.18 -24.57
N ARG A 64 -3.71 -3.04 -25.01
CA ARG A 64 -4.04 -4.24 -25.81
C ARG A 64 -4.84 -5.25 -25.00
N ALA A 65 -4.50 -5.44 -23.72
CA ALA A 65 -5.28 -6.28 -22.82
C ALA A 65 -6.74 -5.80 -22.70
N LEU A 66 -6.95 -4.49 -22.50
CA LEU A 66 -8.28 -3.88 -22.44
C LEU A 66 -9.01 -3.87 -23.80
N ALA A 67 -8.29 -4.01 -24.91
CA ALA A 67 -8.88 -4.23 -26.23
C ALA A 67 -9.27 -5.70 -26.50
N GLY A 68 -8.95 -6.63 -25.58
CA GLY A 68 -9.32 -8.05 -25.67
C GLY A 68 -8.19 -9.00 -26.08
N SER A 69 -6.93 -8.54 -26.11
CA SER A 69 -5.79 -9.43 -26.31
C SER A 69 -5.58 -10.32 -25.08
N SER A 70 -5.96 -11.60 -25.17
CA SER A 70 -5.87 -12.54 -24.05
C SER A 70 -4.41 -12.78 -23.61
N SER A 71 -3.47 -12.84 -24.55
CA SER A 71 -2.04 -13.01 -24.25
C SER A 71 -1.48 -11.83 -23.48
N ASP A 72 -1.76 -10.60 -23.92
CA ASP A 72 -1.33 -9.38 -23.22
C ASP A 72 -1.98 -9.28 -21.83
N LEU A 73 -3.26 -9.65 -21.71
CA LEU A 73 -3.98 -9.66 -20.43
C LEU A 73 -3.32 -10.61 -19.44
N ILE A 74 -3.11 -11.86 -19.83
CA ILE A 74 -2.50 -12.88 -18.98
C ILE A 74 -1.08 -12.48 -18.60
N GLU A 75 -0.27 -12.02 -19.56
CA GLU A 75 1.11 -11.63 -19.28
C GLU A 75 1.20 -10.42 -18.36
N PHE A 76 0.38 -9.39 -18.61
CA PHE A 76 0.33 -8.20 -17.77
C PHE A 76 -0.13 -8.54 -16.36
N ALA A 77 -1.20 -9.32 -16.23
CA ALA A 77 -1.74 -9.74 -14.94
C ALA A 77 -0.73 -10.59 -14.16
N ARG A 78 -0.02 -11.50 -14.83
CA ARG A 78 1.03 -12.34 -14.21
C ARG A 78 2.16 -11.48 -13.64
N LYS A 79 2.74 -10.60 -14.46
CA LYS A 79 3.83 -9.71 -14.03
C LYS A 79 3.40 -8.78 -12.90
N THR A 80 2.19 -8.25 -12.99
CA THR A 80 1.63 -7.37 -11.96
C THR A 80 1.37 -8.13 -10.66
N GLY A 81 0.73 -9.30 -10.71
CA GLY A 81 0.45 -10.12 -9.54
C GLY A 81 1.73 -10.58 -8.82
N GLU A 82 2.74 -11.01 -9.58
CA GLU A 82 4.07 -11.36 -9.06
C GLU A 82 4.74 -10.17 -8.37
N TYR A 83 4.72 -9.00 -9.03
CA TYR A 83 5.25 -7.78 -8.44
C TYR A 83 4.54 -7.44 -7.13
N LEU A 84 3.21 -7.44 -7.10
CA LEU A 84 2.44 -7.09 -5.91
C LEU A 84 2.63 -8.08 -4.75
N ALA A 85 2.95 -9.34 -5.06
CA ALA A 85 3.21 -10.40 -4.08
C ALA A 85 4.66 -10.42 -3.57
N SER A 86 5.60 -9.80 -4.27
CA SER A 86 7.01 -9.70 -3.85
C SER A 86 7.24 -8.61 -2.80
N GLY A 87 8.46 -8.47 -2.30
CA GLY A 87 8.86 -7.41 -1.34
C GLY A 87 8.78 -7.86 0.13
N ASN A 88 9.19 -6.96 1.03
CA ASN A 88 9.16 -7.23 2.47
C ASN A 88 7.73 -7.13 3.04
N ASP A 89 7.48 -7.66 4.24
CA ASP A 89 6.14 -7.68 4.86
C ASP A 89 5.48 -6.30 5.00
N ARG A 90 6.27 -5.22 5.05
CA ARG A 90 5.77 -3.83 5.10
C ARG A 90 5.40 -3.25 3.74
N GLU A 91 5.85 -3.85 2.65
CA GLU A 91 5.65 -3.38 1.28
C GLU A 91 4.68 -4.26 0.49
N LYS A 92 4.65 -5.56 0.83
CA LYS A 92 3.80 -6.55 0.19
C LYS A 92 2.33 -6.23 0.41
N LEU A 93 1.55 -6.44 -0.64
CA LEU A 93 0.12 -6.22 -0.61
C LEU A 93 -0.58 -7.44 -0.04
N SER A 94 -1.45 -7.26 0.96
CA SER A 94 -2.21 -8.38 1.51
C SER A 94 -3.45 -8.73 0.68
N VAL A 95 -3.92 -9.97 0.78
CA VAL A 95 -5.08 -10.43 0.00
C VAL A 95 -6.37 -9.70 0.41
N SER A 96 -6.49 -9.25 1.66
CA SER A 96 -7.63 -8.44 2.10
C SER A 96 -7.61 -7.05 1.47
N GLN A 97 -6.43 -6.41 1.40
CA GLN A 97 -6.25 -5.12 0.76
C GLN A 97 -6.57 -5.19 -0.73
N ILE A 98 -6.05 -6.19 -1.47
CA ILE A 98 -6.31 -6.31 -2.91
C ILE A 98 -7.79 -6.52 -3.20
N ARG A 99 -8.45 -7.41 -2.46
CA ARG A 99 -9.88 -7.67 -2.63
C ARG A 99 -10.72 -6.44 -2.31
N SER A 100 -10.44 -5.75 -1.21
CA SER A 100 -11.23 -4.57 -0.83
C SER A 100 -11.27 -3.48 -1.91
N VAL A 101 -10.17 -3.36 -2.68
CA VAL A 101 -9.97 -2.42 -3.77
C VAL A 101 -10.65 -2.90 -5.05
N LEU A 102 -10.47 -4.18 -5.38
CA LEU A 102 -10.84 -4.75 -6.68
C LEU A 102 -12.26 -5.38 -6.71
N ASP A 103 -12.81 -5.73 -5.56
CA ASP A 103 -14.16 -6.31 -5.43
C ASP A 103 -15.24 -5.34 -5.92
N ASP A 104 -15.04 -4.04 -5.80
CA ASP A 104 -16.03 -3.06 -6.25
C ASP A 104 -16.17 -3.03 -7.77
N ILE A 105 -15.06 -3.20 -8.49
CA ILE A 105 -15.05 -3.36 -9.95
C ILE A 105 -15.76 -4.67 -10.32
N GLN A 106 -15.50 -5.74 -9.58
CA GLN A 106 -16.14 -7.05 -9.82
C GLN A 106 -17.64 -7.09 -9.51
N ARG A 107 -18.10 -6.31 -8.52
CA ARG A 107 -19.53 -6.16 -8.18
C ARG A 107 -20.32 -5.40 -9.25
N MET A 108 -19.66 -4.60 -10.06
CA MET A 108 -20.27 -3.91 -11.19
C MET A 108 -20.48 -4.92 -12.34
N ARG A 109 -21.73 -5.36 -12.54
CA ARG A 109 -22.08 -6.37 -13.55
C ARG A 109 -22.18 -5.80 -14.96
N THR A 110 -22.65 -4.56 -15.06
CA THR A 110 -22.83 -3.80 -16.29
C THR A 110 -22.02 -2.52 -16.21
N PHE A 111 -21.54 -2.03 -17.36
CA PHE A 111 -20.80 -0.77 -17.40
C PHE A 111 -21.67 0.39 -16.91
N ASP A 112 -21.14 1.15 -15.96
CA ASP A 112 -21.69 2.41 -15.46
C ASP A 112 -20.51 3.36 -15.28
N GLU A 113 -20.39 4.33 -16.18
CA GLU A 113 -19.27 5.27 -16.24
C GLU A 113 -19.15 6.08 -14.94
N ASN A 114 -20.25 6.62 -14.42
CA ASN A 114 -20.25 7.42 -13.20
C ASN A 114 -19.78 6.58 -12.01
N ARG A 115 -20.33 5.37 -11.88
CA ARG A 115 -19.94 4.47 -10.80
C ARG A 115 -18.48 4.04 -10.92
N LEU A 116 -17.99 3.83 -12.15
CA LEU A 116 -16.60 3.45 -12.40
C LEU A 116 -15.64 4.59 -12.04
N GLN A 117 -15.95 5.83 -12.44
CA GLN A 117 -15.17 7.02 -12.06
C GLN A 117 -15.16 7.25 -10.55
N MET A 118 -16.27 6.97 -9.85
CA MET A 118 -16.34 7.08 -8.39
C MET A 118 -15.49 6.06 -7.63
N LEU A 119 -14.98 5.00 -8.29
CA LEU A 119 -14.03 4.09 -7.66
C LEU A 119 -12.65 4.74 -7.48
N ARG A 120 -12.25 5.63 -8.39
CA ARG A 120 -10.95 6.32 -8.36
C ARG A 120 -10.64 7.00 -7.00
N PRO A 121 -11.51 7.87 -6.44
CA PRO A 121 -11.25 8.47 -5.12
C PRO A 121 -11.21 7.44 -3.98
N LYS A 122 -11.97 6.34 -4.07
CA LYS A 122 -11.93 5.25 -3.08
C LYS A 122 -10.59 4.52 -3.12
N LEU A 123 -10.09 4.24 -4.32
CA LEU A 123 -8.77 3.65 -4.53
C LEU A 123 -7.67 4.59 -4.00
N ALA A 124 -7.78 5.90 -4.26
CA ALA A 124 -6.82 6.90 -3.80
C ALA A 124 -6.76 6.96 -2.27
N TYR A 125 -7.91 6.88 -1.59
CA TYR A 125 -7.97 6.79 -0.13
C TYR A 125 -7.27 5.54 0.40
N ALA A 126 -7.52 4.37 -0.20
CA ALA A 126 -6.88 3.11 0.20
C ALA A 126 -5.34 3.17 0.02
N ALA A 127 -4.88 3.75 -1.09
CA ALA A 127 -3.46 3.96 -1.35
C ALA A 127 -2.81 4.91 -0.33
N GLY A 128 -3.47 6.02 0.00
CA GLY A 128 -2.97 6.97 1.00
C GLY A 128 -2.96 6.40 2.43
N ARG A 129 -3.91 5.52 2.75
CA ARG A 129 -4.01 4.89 4.08
C ARG A 129 -2.96 3.79 4.30
N HIS A 130 -2.71 2.96 3.29
CA HIS A 130 -1.88 1.76 3.44
C HIS A 130 -0.45 1.91 2.90
N GLY A 131 -0.23 2.78 1.92
CA GLY A 131 1.09 2.98 1.30
C GLY A 131 1.64 1.75 0.60
N GLY A 132 2.97 1.72 0.40
CA GLY A 132 3.66 0.60 -0.25
C GLY A 132 3.09 0.26 -1.62
N LYS A 133 2.99 -1.05 -1.93
CA LYS A 133 2.47 -1.53 -3.22
C LYS A 133 0.99 -1.29 -3.42
N VAL A 134 0.24 -0.86 -2.39
CA VAL A 134 -1.17 -0.46 -2.55
C VAL A 134 -1.25 0.78 -3.44
N ARG A 135 -0.26 1.67 -3.37
CA ARG A 135 -0.16 2.81 -4.28
C ARG A 135 0.12 2.37 -5.71
N ASP A 136 1.01 1.40 -5.90
CA ASP A 136 1.34 0.93 -7.25
C ASP A 136 0.13 0.19 -7.87
N LEU A 137 -0.61 -0.61 -7.08
CA LEU A 137 -1.88 -1.19 -7.51
C LEU A 137 -2.91 -0.11 -7.86
N HIS A 138 -3.03 0.94 -7.04
CA HIS A 138 -3.89 2.08 -7.34
C HIS A 138 -3.55 2.70 -8.70
N ASP A 139 -2.29 3.02 -8.95
CA ASP A 139 -1.88 3.71 -10.18
C ASP A 139 -2.17 2.85 -11.43
N ILE A 140 -1.99 1.54 -11.33
CA ILE A 140 -2.31 0.56 -12.39
C ILE A 140 -3.83 0.55 -12.65
N VAL A 141 -4.63 0.43 -11.61
CA VAL A 141 -6.10 0.33 -11.72
C VAL A 141 -6.71 1.65 -12.17
N ASP A 142 -6.21 2.78 -11.66
CA ASP A 142 -6.66 4.12 -12.05
C ASP A 142 -6.43 4.35 -13.54
N THR A 143 -5.23 4.01 -14.04
CA THR A 143 -4.93 4.09 -15.48
C THR A 143 -5.81 3.14 -16.28
N ALA A 144 -6.06 1.93 -15.80
CA ALA A 144 -6.95 0.99 -16.49
C ALA A 144 -8.39 1.52 -16.56
N ILE A 145 -8.89 2.16 -15.49
CA ILE A 145 -10.20 2.82 -15.45
C ILE A 145 -10.26 3.96 -16.48
N GLU A 146 -9.23 4.81 -16.56
CA GLU A 146 -9.16 5.89 -17.55
C GLU A 146 -9.21 5.40 -19.00
N MET A 147 -8.68 4.20 -19.26
CA MET A 147 -8.63 3.60 -20.60
C MET A 147 -9.87 2.74 -20.91
N THR A 148 -10.78 2.56 -19.94
CA THR A 148 -11.93 1.67 -20.07
C THR A 148 -13.18 2.42 -20.51
N ASP A 149 -13.84 1.86 -21.52
CA ASP A 149 -15.16 2.22 -22.02
C ASP A 149 -16.14 1.05 -21.87
N ALA A 150 -17.36 1.21 -22.37
CA ALA A 150 -18.39 0.17 -22.31
C ALA A 150 -17.99 -1.15 -22.99
N ALA A 151 -17.22 -1.10 -24.08
CA ALA A 151 -16.81 -2.28 -24.83
C ALA A 151 -15.66 -3.04 -24.14
N SER A 152 -14.77 -2.30 -23.48
CA SER A 152 -13.59 -2.82 -22.80
C SER A 152 -13.84 -3.19 -21.33
N PHE A 153 -14.96 -2.79 -20.74
CA PHE A 153 -15.28 -3.03 -19.34
C PHE A 153 -15.19 -4.50 -18.91
N ARG A 154 -15.60 -5.44 -19.77
CA ARG A 154 -15.44 -6.88 -19.48
C ARG A 154 -13.97 -7.25 -19.28
N TYR A 155 -13.08 -6.72 -20.12
CA TYR A 155 -11.65 -7.02 -20.05
C TYR A 155 -10.98 -6.32 -18.87
N LEU A 156 -11.49 -5.16 -18.42
CA LEU A 156 -11.08 -4.57 -17.14
C LEU A 156 -11.38 -5.53 -15.98
N ARG A 157 -12.58 -6.11 -15.94
CA ARG A 157 -12.96 -7.08 -14.90
C ARG A 157 -12.06 -8.32 -14.94
N ASP A 158 -11.85 -8.87 -16.13
CA ASP A 158 -10.99 -10.04 -16.34
C ASP A 158 -9.54 -9.76 -15.92
N LEU A 159 -9.01 -8.58 -16.28
CA LEU A 159 -7.66 -8.14 -15.91
C LEU A 159 -7.51 -8.06 -14.39
N VAL A 160 -8.46 -7.40 -13.73
CA VAL A 160 -8.48 -7.24 -12.27
C VAL A 160 -8.56 -8.59 -11.56
N GLU A 161 -9.40 -9.50 -12.06
CA GLU A 161 -9.52 -10.87 -11.53
C GLU A 161 -8.22 -11.65 -11.69
N ALA A 162 -7.62 -11.59 -12.87
CA ALA A 162 -6.36 -12.26 -13.16
C ALA A 162 -5.22 -11.75 -12.27
N ILE A 163 -5.16 -10.44 -11.97
CA ILE A 163 -4.20 -9.87 -11.04
C ILE A 163 -4.38 -10.46 -9.64
N VAL A 164 -5.61 -10.58 -9.14
CA VAL A 164 -5.88 -11.24 -7.83
C VAL A 164 -5.48 -12.71 -7.87
N GLY A 165 -5.81 -13.42 -8.96
CA GLY A 165 -5.44 -14.82 -9.16
C GLY A 165 -3.93 -15.03 -9.09
N TYR A 166 -3.16 -14.25 -9.86
CA TYR A 166 -1.70 -14.34 -9.87
C TYR A 166 -1.06 -13.87 -8.57
N HIS A 167 -1.58 -12.82 -7.93
CA HIS A 167 -1.10 -12.38 -6.62
C HIS A 167 -1.19 -13.50 -5.57
N ARG A 168 -2.32 -14.23 -5.55
CA ARG A 168 -2.47 -15.43 -4.70
C ARG A 168 -1.53 -16.56 -5.11
N TYR A 169 -1.40 -16.82 -6.41
CA TYR A 169 -0.50 -17.85 -6.94
C TYR A 169 0.96 -17.63 -6.49
N TYR A 170 1.43 -16.38 -6.49
CA TYR A 170 2.78 -16.01 -6.04
C TYR A 170 2.89 -15.83 -4.51
N GLY A 171 1.92 -16.34 -3.74
CA GLY A 171 2.00 -16.40 -2.28
C GLY A 171 1.66 -15.09 -1.58
N GLY A 172 0.88 -14.20 -2.20
CA GLY A 172 0.17 -13.12 -1.51
C GLY A 172 -0.60 -13.65 -0.31
N LYS A 173 -0.43 -13.05 0.89
CA LYS A 173 -1.14 -13.44 2.12
C LYS A 173 -2.23 -12.44 2.45
#